data_AF-A0A2V2VXT7-F1
#
_entry.id   AF-A0A2V2VXT7-F1
#
_cell.length_a   1.000
_cell.length_b   1.000
_cell.length_c   1.000
_cell.angle_alpha   90.00
_cell.angle_beta   90.00
_cell.angle_gamma   90.00
#
_symmetry.space_group_name_H-M   'P 1'
#
loop_
_entity.id
_entity.type
_entity.pdbx_description
1 polymer ?
#
loop_
_entity_poly.entity_id
_entity_poly.type
_entity_poly.pdbx_seq_one_letter_code
_entity_poly.pdbx_strand_id
1 'polypeptide(L)'
;MRSGLVRSKPSEEGQPREPSNGIRGCVRDYIFRHMLDAVPGSFKVLICDAHAAAVLNCSLRVHDLMEHGVTLLEDLMTPRQPIISSPALYFFAVEDASVSRVIEDWMAKDPYRDAHIFALGCTPDCHLQQLARARIAPRVMSFKDMMLDFSAPEALVFHLNMQNEFPQLLSPLSLPTRESVLDVAASRLVAVFHAMNNGVPVIRYQSRSSICHGFARNFFERLAKLCYDEPDFKRGADSRGNPGADNR
;
A
#
# COMPACT_ATOMS: atom_id res chain seq x y z
N MET A 1 31.24 -37.68 42.52
CA MET A 1 30.73 -37.63 41.13
C MET A 1 29.21 -37.82 41.16
N ARG A 2 28.44 -36.75 41.04
CA ARG A 2 26.99 -36.81 40.77
C ARG A 2 26.71 -35.81 39.64
N SER A 3 26.51 -36.37 38.45
CA SER A 3 26.14 -35.63 37.23
C SER A 3 24.69 -35.16 37.36
N GLY A 4 24.50 -33.85 37.37
CA GLY A 4 23.18 -33.21 37.31
C GLY A 4 22.75 -33.07 35.86
N LEU A 5 21.77 -33.87 35.45
CA LEU A 5 21.15 -33.79 34.13
C LEU A 5 20.27 -32.52 34.07
N VAL A 6 20.74 -31.48 33.39
CA VAL A 6 19.95 -30.27 33.11
C VAL A 6 18.94 -30.62 32.02
N ARG A 7 17.65 -30.71 32.38
CA ARG A 7 16.55 -30.76 31.41
C ARG A 7 16.47 -29.41 30.70
N SER A 8 16.76 -29.40 29.41
CA SER A 8 16.48 -28.28 28.51
C SER A 8 14.97 -28.04 28.45
N LYS A 9 14.54 -26.79 28.65
CA LYS A 9 13.15 -26.37 28.40
C LYS A 9 12.82 -26.56 26.91
N PRO A 10 11.60 -27.00 26.55
CA PRO A 10 11.17 -27.03 25.15
C PRO A 10 11.09 -25.59 24.63
N SER A 11 11.54 -25.40 23.40
CA SER A 11 11.40 -24.17 22.62
C SER A 11 9.94 -23.73 22.60
N GLU A 12 9.67 -22.49 23.00
CA GLU A 12 8.34 -21.88 22.85
C GLU A 12 8.00 -21.83 21.35
N GLU A 13 7.05 -22.70 20.96
CA GLU A 13 6.36 -22.65 19.67
C GLU A 13 5.66 -21.31 19.52
N GLY A 14 5.73 -20.78 18.29
CA GLY A 14 5.48 -19.39 17.96
C GLY A 14 4.11 -18.87 18.39
N GLN A 15 4.13 -17.89 19.29
CA GLN A 15 3.01 -16.97 19.46
C GLN A 15 2.79 -16.17 18.17
N PRO A 16 1.53 -15.87 17.80
CA PRO A 16 1.22 -14.94 16.73
C PRO A 16 1.94 -13.63 17.00
N ARG A 17 2.83 -13.21 16.09
CA ARG A 17 3.48 -11.91 16.20
C ARG A 17 2.38 -10.85 16.01
N GLU A 18 1.93 -10.22 17.09
CA GLU A 18 1.26 -8.92 16.95
C GLU A 18 2.12 -8.05 16.02
N PRO A 19 1.53 -7.29 15.09
CA PRO A 19 2.30 -6.34 14.30
C PRO A 19 2.92 -5.36 15.29
N SER A 20 4.20 -5.59 15.59
CA SER A 20 4.95 -5.03 16.72
C SER A 20 5.00 -3.50 16.78
N ASN A 21 4.35 -2.82 15.83
CA ASN A 21 4.35 -1.37 15.63
C ASN A 21 3.00 -0.81 15.14
N GLY A 22 1.86 -1.48 15.40
CA GLY A 22 0.52 -1.01 15.03
C GLY A 22 0.36 -0.75 13.52
N ILE A 23 -0.38 0.29 13.12
CA ILE A 23 -0.66 0.60 11.70
C ILE A 23 0.63 0.78 10.89
N ARG A 24 1.65 1.43 11.47
CA ARG A 24 2.95 1.61 10.79
C ARG A 24 3.63 0.27 10.52
N GLY A 25 3.55 -0.66 11.48
CA GLY A 25 4.04 -2.02 11.31
C GLY A 25 3.29 -2.76 10.19
N CYS A 26 1.96 -2.68 10.20
CA CYS A 26 1.12 -3.26 9.14
C CYS A 26 1.48 -2.74 7.75
N VAL A 27 1.62 -1.42 7.59
CA VAL A 27 2.02 -0.79 6.31
C VAL A 27 3.40 -1.25 5.87
N ARG A 28 4.37 -1.29 6.80
CA ARG A 28 5.73 -1.79 6.51
C ARG A 28 5.70 -3.22 5.99
N ASP A 29 5.07 -4.13 6.73
CA ASP A 29 5.04 -5.55 6.40
C ASP A 29 4.27 -5.79 5.09
N TYR A 30 3.22 -4.98 4.83
CA TYR A 30 2.49 -4.99 3.56
C TYR A 30 3.36 -4.56 2.38
N ILE A 31 4.15 -3.49 2.51
CA ILE A 31 5.08 -3.04 1.45
C ILE A 31 6.15 -4.10 1.18
N PHE A 32 6.75 -4.69 2.22
CA PHE A 32 7.73 -5.77 2.02
C PHE A 32 7.12 -6.92 1.25
N ARG A 33 6.01 -7.46 1.75
CA ARG A 33 5.37 -8.65 1.18
C ARG A 33 4.86 -8.44 -0.24
N HIS A 34 4.21 -7.30 -0.51
CA HIS A 34 3.46 -7.11 -1.75
C HIS A 34 4.19 -6.29 -2.82
N MET A 35 5.28 -5.59 -2.45
CA MET A 35 6.06 -4.77 -3.38
C MET A 35 7.49 -5.26 -3.49
N LEU A 36 8.24 -5.33 -2.38
CA LEU A 36 9.67 -5.60 -2.45
C LEU A 36 9.96 -7.09 -2.66
N ASP A 37 9.37 -7.97 -1.87
CA ASP A 37 9.56 -9.43 -1.94
C ASP A 37 8.80 -10.08 -3.09
N ALA A 38 7.73 -9.43 -3.56
CA ALA A 38 6.97 -9.86 -4.73
C ALA A 38 7.81 -9.85 -6.02
N VAL A 39 8.86 -9.02 -6.06
CA VAL A 39 9.84 -8.98 -7.15
C VAL A 39 11.09 -9.75 -6.71
N PRO A 40 11.39 -10.94 -7.26
CA PRO A 40 12.53 -11.73 -6.83
C PRO A 40 13.86 -11.11 -7.29
N GLY A 41 14.93 -11.47 -6.59
CA GLY A 41 16.31 -11.09 -6.94
C GLY A 41 16.83 -9.87 -6.18
N SER A 42 17.98 -9.38 -6.63
CA SER A 42 18.73 -8.26 -6.06
C SER A 42 19.05 -7.23 -7.14
N PHE A 43 19.63 -6.08 -6.75
CA PHE A 43 19.94 -4.97 -7.65
C PHE A 43 18.69 -4.33 -8.28
N LYS A 44 17.61 -4.22 -7.51
CA LYS A 44 16.36 -3.57 -7.93
C LYS A 44 16.55 -2.04 -7.90
N VAL A 45 15.98 -1.36 -8.88
CA VAL A 45 15.86 0.11 -8.90
C VAL A 45 14.45 0.47 -8.48
N LEU A 46 14.29 1.16 -7.34
CA LEU A 46 13.01 1.68 -6.89
C LEU A 46 12.87 3.13 -7.36
N ILE A 47 11.78 3.43 -8.05
CA ILE A 47 11.51 4.74 -8.65
C ILE A 47 10.22 5.27 -8.04
N CYS A 48 10.28 6.41 -7.38
CA CYS A 48 9.14 6.99 -6.67
C CYS A 48 8.90 8.44 -7.06
N ASP A 49 7.62 8.85 -7.09
CA ASP A 49 7.31 10.27 -7.01
C ASP A 49 7.39 10.78 -5.55
N ALA A 50 7.24 12.08 -5.37
CA ALA A 50 7.33 12.72 -4.05
C ALA A 50 6.29 12.18 -3.04
N HIS A 51 5.08 11.87 -3.50
CA HIS A 51 3.99 11.41 -2.63
C HIS A 51 4.22 9.98 -2.15
N ALA A 52 4.56 9.08 -3.06
CA ALA A 52 4.94 7.71 -2.73
C ALA A 52 6.20 7.65 -1.85
N ALA A 53 7.21 8.50 -2.13
CA ALA A 53 8.39 8.61 -1.29
C ALA A 53 8.04 9.05 0.15
N ALA A 54 7.11 9.99 0.32
CA ALA A 54 6.64 10.41 1.64
C ALA A 54 5.97 9.25 2.42
N VAL A 55 5.19 8.41 1.73
CA VAL A 55 4.57 7.21 2.32
C VAL A 55 5.63 6.19 2.74
N LEU A 56 6.64 5.91 1.90
CA LEU A 56 7.75 5.02 2.25
C LEU A 56 8.51 5.52 3.48
N ASN A 57 8.83 6.81 3.51
CA ASN A 57 9.60 7.43 4.59
C ASN A 57 8.90 7.41 5.96
N CYS A 58 7.58 7.19 6.00
CA CYS A 58 6.84 7.03 7.27
C CYS A 58 7.09 5.66 7.93
N SER A 59 7.32 4.62 7.14
CA SER A 59 7.29 3.23 7.61
C SER A 59 8.62 2.50 7.39
N LEU A 60 9.47 3.01 6.52
CA LEU A 60 10.72 2.39 6.06
C LEU A 60 11.90 3.34 6.20
N ARG A 61 13.05 2.76 6.50
CA ARG A 61 14.35 3.41 6.37
C ARG A 61 15.07 2.83 5.14
N VAL A 62 16.08 3.55 4.65
CA VAL A 62 16.85 3.12 3.47
C VAL A 62 17.49 1.73 3.65
N HIS A 63 17.97 1.39 4.85
CA HIS A 63 18.53 0.05 5.11
C HIS A 63 17.49 -1.07 4.91
N ASP A 64 16.22 -0.83 5.24
CA ASP A 64 15.15 -1.80 5.04
C ASP A 64 14.99 -2.10 3.55
N LEU A 65 15.03 -1.08 2.69
CA LEU A 65 14.96 -1.24 1.23
C LEU A 65 16.13 -2.07 0.69
N MET A 66 17.34 -1.80 1.20
CA MET A 66 18.57 -2.50 0.79
C MET A 66 18.55 -3.97 1.15
N GLU A 67 18.06 -4.32 2.35
CA GLU A 67 17.89 -5.72 2.77
C GLU A 67 16.95 -6.51 1.86
N HIS A 68 15.98 -5.83 1.22
CA HIS A 68 15.05 -6.42 0.27
C HIS A 68 15.51 -6.28 -1.19
N GLY A 69 16.80 -6.01 -1.41
CA GLY A 69 17.46 -6.05 -2.72
C GLY A 69 17.35 -4.77 -3.54
N VAL A 70 16.85 -3.67 -2.99
CA VAL A 70 16.86 -2.35 -3.63
C VAL A 70 18.24 -1.71 -3.50
N THR A 71 18.91 -1.45 -4.60
CA THR A 71 20.25 -0.84 -4.59
C THR A 71 20.25 0.64 -4.94
N LEU A 72 19.15 1.12 -5.52
CA LEU A 72 19.03 2.49 -5.96
C LEU A 72 17.59 2.97 -5.77
N LEU A 73 17.45 4.16 -5.19
CA LEU A 73 16.19 4.88 -5.06
C LEU A 73 16.27 6.15 -5.92
N GLU A 74 15.40 6.27 -6.90
CA GLU A 74 15.36 7.39 -7.84
C GLU A 74 14.04 8.14 -7.76
N ASP A 75 14.09 9.44 -8.03
CA ASP A 75 12.90 10.28 -8.19
C ASP A 75 12.34 10.12 -9.61
N LEU A 76 11.04 9.81 -9.73
CA LEU A 76 10.30 9.65 -10.99
C LEU A 76 10.35 10.91 -11.87
N MET A 77 10.42 12.10 -11.27
CA MET A 77 10.35 13.36 -12.01
C MET A 77 11.69 13.84 -12.57
N THR A 78 12.79 13.20 -12.17
CA THR A 78 14.16 13.57 -12.55
C THR A 78 14.70 12.65 -13.65
N PRO A 79 15.41 13.14 -14.69
CA PRO A 79 16.03 12.27 -15.70
C PRO A 79 17.03 11.28 -15.10
N ARG A 80 16.92 9.99 -15.46
CA ARG A 80 17.73 8.89 -14.92
C ARG A 80 18.66 8.28 -15.96
N GLN A 81 19.75 7.65 -15.49
CA GLN A 81 20.58 6.80 -16.35
C GLN A 81 19.98 5.38 -16.45
N PRO A 82 19.92 4.77 -17.65
CA PRO A 82 19.48 3.39 -17.81
C PRO A 82 20.34 2.38 -17.07
N ILE A 83 19.70 1.39 -16.45
CA ILE A 83 20.35 0.24 -15.83
C ILE A 83 19.70 -1.03 -16.38
N ILE A 84 20.09 -1.38 -17.61
CA ILE A 84 19.42 -2.39 -18.46
C ILE A 84 19.40 -3.78 -17.82
N SER A 85 20.34 -4.09 -16.93
CA SER A 85 20.42 -5.39 -16.24
C SER A 85 19.44 -5.55 -15.06
N SER A 86 18.89 -4.43 -14.56
CA SER A 86 18.15 -4.37 -13.30
C SER A 86 16.64 -4.26 -13.53
N PRO A 87 15.79 -4.87 -12.66
CA PRO A 87 14.35 -4.63 -12.68
C PRO A 87 14.05 -3.24 -12.10
N ALA A 88 13.04 -2.56 -12.65
CA ALA A 88 12.55 -1.30 -12.11
C ALA A 88 11.20 -1.48 -11.40
N LEU A 89 11.12 -1.03 -10.15
CA LEU A 89 9.90 -0.96 -9.35
C LEU A 89 9.43 0.49 -9.36
N TYR A 90 8.34 0.77 -10.05
CA TYR A 90 7.70 2.08 -10.04
C TYR A 90 6.66 2.12 -8.93
N PHE A 91 6.81 3.03 -7.97
CA PHE A 91 5.83 3.26 -6.90
C PHE A 91 5.44 4.74 -6.86
N PHE A 92 4.23 5.07 -7.30
CA PHE A 92 3.83 6.46 -7.56
C PHE A 92 2.31 6.68 -7.42
N ALA A 93 1.90 7.92 -7.22
CA ALA A 93 0.51 8.35 -7.28
C ALA A 93 0.03 8.36 -8.74
N VAL A 94 -1.13 7.78 -9.02
CA VAL A 94 -1.65 7.61 -10.39
C VAL A 94 -2.22 8.92 -10.92
N GLU A 95 -1.33 9.85 -11.20
CA GLU A 95 -1.61 11.16 -11.79
C GLU A 95 -1.07 11.23 -13.22
N ASP A 96 -1.64 12.10 -14.04
CA ASP A 96 -1.25 12.25 -15.45
C ASP A 96 0.25 12.49 -15.62
N ALA A 97 0.85 13.30 -14.74
CA ALA A 97 2.28 13.59 -14.77
C ALA A 97 3.12 12.33 -14.51
N SER A 98 2.81 11.59 -13.44
CA SER A 98 3.54 10.37 -13.07
C SER A 98 3.39 9.29 -14.13
N VAL A 99 2.17 9.03 -14.62
CA VAL A 99 1.91 8.04 -15.68
C VAL A 99 2.65 8.41 -16.96
N SER A 100 2.64 9.70 -17.35
CA SER A 100 3.37 10.16 -18.53
C SER A 100 4.87 9.96 -18.38
N ARG A 101 5.46 10.24 -17.21
CA ARG A 101 6.89 9.99 -16.96
C ARG A 101 7.26 8.52 -17.05
N VAL A 102 6.43 7.63 -16.50
CA VAL A 102 6.65 6.18 -16.63
C VAL A 102 6.64 5.75 -18.10
N ILE A 103 5.76 6.32 -18.92
CA ILE A 103 5.70 5.99 -20.35
C ILE A 103 6.92 6.57 -21.10
N GLU A 104 7.29 7.82 -20.81
CA GLU A 104 8.44 8.52 -21.41
C GLU A 104 9.75 7.75 -21.23
N ASP A 105 9.98 7.17 -20.04
CA ASP A 105 11.18 6.36 -19.75
C ASP A 105 11.40 5.24 -20.78
N TRP A 106 10.31 4.69 -21.31
CA TRP A 106 10.31 3.55 -22.24
C TRP A 106 9.97 3.94 -23.68
N MET A 107 9.89 5.24 -24.01
CA MET A 107 9.56 5.64 -25.39
C MET A 107 10.68 5.32 -26.37
N ALA A 108 11.94 5.66 -26.05
CA ALA A 108 13.05 5.58 -27.01
C ALA A 108 13.89 4.30 -26.91
N LYS A 109 14.05 3.75 -25.71
CA LYS A 109 14.87 2.57 -25.41
C LYS A 109 14.26 1.77 -24.27
N ASP A 110 14.83 0.62 -23.96
CA ASP A 110 14.44 -0.17 -22.78
C ASP A 110 15.43 0.18 -21.66
N PRO A 111 15.07 1.09 -20.72
CA PRO A 111 16.01 1.58 -19.71
C PRO A 111 16.35 0.54 -18.64
N TYR A 112 15.51 -0.47 -18.46
CA TYR A 112 15.60 -1.51 -17.43
C TYR A 112 15.28 -2.87 -18.06
N ARG A 113 15.55 -3.96 -17.33
CA ARG A 113 15.29 -5.32 -17.81
C ARG A 113 13.79 -5.58 -18.00
N ASP A 114 13.02 -5.17 -16.99
CA ASP A 114 11.56 -5.31 -16.87
C ASP A 114 11.02 -4.23 -15.92
N ALA A 115 9.71 -4.06 -15.91
CA ALA A 115 9.00 -3.07 -15.10
C ALA A 115 7.98 -3.74 -14.17
N HIS A 116 7.95 -3.28 -12.92
CA HIS A 116 6.96 -3.65 -11.93
C HIS A 116 6.27 -2.37 -11.46
N ILE A 117 4.96 -2.26 -11.70
CA ILE A 117 4.19 -1.04 -11.41
C ILE A 117 3.35 -1.25 -10.16
N PHE A 118 3.56 -0.40 -9.17
CA PHE A 118 2.84 -0.35 -7.92
C PHE A 118 2.17 1.00 -7.81
N ALA A 119 0.88 1.06 -8.11
CA ALA A 119 0.10 2.28 -7.97
C ALA A 119 -0.15 2.55 -6.48
N LEU A 120 0.09 3.78 -6.03
CA LEU A 120 -0.11 4.14 -4.62
C LEU A 120 -1.59 4.00 -4.20
N GLY A 121 -2.51 4.41 -5.08
CA GLY A 121 -3.95 4.34 -4.88
C GLY A 121 -4.63 3.44 -5.91
N CYS A 122 -5.94 3.61 -6.07
CA CYS A 122 -6.70 2.92 -7.12
C CYS A 122 -6.45 3.58 -8.47
N THR A 123 -6.16 2.78 -9.49
CA THR A 123 -5.81 3.27 -10.82
C THR A 123 -7.07 3.44 -11.69
N PRO A 124 -7.35 4.65 -12.21
CA PRO A 124 -8.44 4.85 -13.16
C PRO A 124 -8.24 4.08 -14.48
N ASP A 125 -9.34 3.63 -15.09
CA ASP A 125 -9.30 2.87 -16.36
C ASP A 125 -8.58 3.62 -17.49
N CYS A 126 -8.65 4.96 -17.52
CA CYS A 126 -7.95 5.75 -18.52
C CYS A 126 -6.42 5.59 -18.43
N HIS A 127 -5.85 5.62 -17.22
CA HIS A 127 -4.42 5.43 -17.00
C HIS A 127 -3.99 3.99 -17.27
N LEU A 128 -4.82 3.00 -16.89
CA LEU A 128 -4.59 1.59 -17.25
C LEU A 128 -4.53 1.41 -18.77
N GLN A 129 -5.49 1.97 -19.51
CA GLN A 129 -5.52 1.90 -20.97
C GLN A 129 -4.31 2.62 -21.59
N GLN A 130 -3.89 3.75 -21.02
CA GLN A 130 -2.72 4.49 -21.48
C GLN A 130 -1.44 3.65 -21.32
N LEU A 131 -1.23 3.04 -20.15
CA LEU A 131 -0.11 2.13 -19.90
C LEU A 131 -0.15 0.89 -20.80
N ALA A 132 -1.33 0.30 -21.00
CA ALA A 132 -1.50 -0.89 -21.84
C ALA A 132 -1.22 -0.65 -23.33
N ARG A 133 -1.40 0.59 -23.81
CA ARG A 133 -1.09 0.98 -25.20
C ARG A 133 0.35 1.48 -25.38
N ALA A 134 1.04 1.77 -24.29
CA ALA A 134 2.40 2.30 -24.32
C ALA A 134 3.44 1.20 -24.61
N ARG A 135 4.62 1.63 -25.08
CA ARG A 135 5.75 0.73 -25.41
C ARG A 135 6.25 -0.07 -24.20
N ILE A 136 6.01 0.42 -22.98
CA ILE A 136 6.34 -0.30 -21.74
C ILE A 136 5.53 -1.59 -21.55
N ALA A 137 4.32 -1.70 -22.11
CA ALA A 137 3.37 -2.77 -21.78
C ALA A 137 3.95 -4.20 -21.85
N PRO A 138 4.72 -4.59 -22.89
CA PRO A 138 5.32 -5.94 -22.96
C PRO A 138 6.41 -6.21 -21.93
N ARG A 139 6.92 -5.15 -21.28
CA ARG A 139 7.96 -5.20 -20.24
C ARG A 139 7.37 -5.17 -18.83
N VAL A 140 6.08 -4.88 -18.67
CA VAL A 140 5.41 -4.87 -17.36
C VAL A 140 5.17 -6.31 -16.90
N MET A 141 5.85 -6.72 -15.84
CA MET A 141 5.76 -8.08 -15.27
C MET A 141 4.75 -8.16 -14.12
N SER A 142 4.52 -7.05 -13.42
CA SER A 142 3.46 -6.95 -12.42
C SER A 142 2.86 -5.57 -12.40
N PHE A 143 1.56 -5.52 -12.12
CA PHE A 143 0.81 -4.30 -11.85
C PHE A 143 -0.03 -4.53 -10.59
N LYS A 144 0.03 -3.62 -9.62
CA LYS A 144 -0.81 -3.71 -8.42
C LYS A 144 -1.18 -2.33 -7.89
N ASP A 145 -2.46 -2.15 -7.60
CA ASP A 145 -2.95 -1.07 -6.75
C ASP A 145 -2.63 -1.41 -5.29
N MET A 146 -1.76 -0.61 -4.67
CA MET A 146 -1.27 -0.86 -3.31
C MET A 146 -2.24 -0.41 -2.24
N MET A 147 -3.14 0.53 -2.55
CA MET A 147 -4.08 1.13 -1.59
C MET A 147 -3.38 1.69 -0.34
N LEU A 148 -2.35 2.51 -0.56
CA LEU A 148 -1.54 3.17 0.47
C LEU A 148 -1.57 4.70 0.36
N ASP A 149 -2.65 5.28 -0.18
CA ASP A 149 -2.83 6.75 -0.26
C ASP A 149 -3.23 7.37 1.11
N PHE A 150 -2.38 7.13 2.11
CA PHE A 150 -2.44 7.69 3.46
C PHE A 150 -1.04 7.61 4.08
N SER A 151 -0.80 8.31 5.20
CA SER A 151 0.47 8.20 5.94
C SER A 151 0.26 7.63 7.34
N ALA A 152 1.25 6.91 7.85
CA ALA A 152 1.27 6.33 9.20
C ALA A 152 2.56 6.73 9.93
N PRO A 153 2.69 8.00 10.36
CA PRO A 153 3.95 8.52 10.94
C PRO A 153 4.32 7.85 12.27
N GLU A 154 3.32 7.40 13.03
CA GLU A 154 3.51 6.74 14.32
C GLU A 154 2.84 5.37 14.36
N ALA A 155 3.16 4.59 15.39
CA ALA A 155 2.64 3.23 15.52
C ALA A 155 1.10 3.15 15.53
N LEU A 156 0.43 4.17 16.08
CA LEU A 156 -1.03 4.19 16.26
C LEU A 156 -1.70 5.43 15.65
N VAL A 157 -0.97 6.18 14.82
CA VAL A 157 -1.47 7.42 14.19
C VAL A 157 -1.38 7.29 12.69
N PHE A 158 -2.47 7.64 12.00
CA PHE A 158 -2.51 7.78 10.56
C PHE A 158 -3.12 9.12 10.16
N HIS A 159 -2.74 9.61 8.98
CA HIS A 159 -3.36 10.77 8.35
C HIS A 159 -3.84 10.40 6.96
N LEU A 160 -5.05 10.83 6.60
CA LEU A 160 -5.60 10.66 5.26
C LEU A 160 -4.98 11.65 4.25
N ASN A 161 -3.93 12.40 4.60
CA ASN A 161 -3.26 13.37 3.71
C ASN A 161 -4.21 14.37 3.02
N MET A 162 -5.25 14.83 3.72
CA MET A 162 -6.26 15.78 3.21
C MET A 162 -6.01 17.18 3.76
N GLN A 163 -5.02 17.87 3.20
CA GLN A 163 -4.70 19.25 3.59
C GLN A 163 -5.69 20.22 2.94
N ASN A 164 -6.10 21.27 3.66
CA ASN A 164 -6.96 22.36 3.15
C ASN A 164 -8.40 21.97 2.74
N GLU A 165 -8.86 20.76 3.05
CA GLU A 165 -10.23 20.31 2.77
C GLU A 165 -11.25 20.67 3.87
N PHE A 166 -10.77 21.06 5.05
CA PHE A 166 -11.62 21.36 6.20
C PHE A 166 -12.63 22.51 5.96
N PRO A 167 -12.27 23.63 5.30
CA PRO A 167 -13.24 24.67 4.97
C PRO A 167 -14.34 24.19 4.03
N GLN A 168 -13.99 23.34 3.06
CA GLN A 168 -14.94 22.78 2.09
C GLN A 168 -15.93 21.83 2.77
N LEU A 169 -15.46 21.07 3.77
CA LEU A 169 -16.31 20.21 4.59
C LEU A 169 -17.33 21.01 5.41
N LEU A 170 -16.94 22.16 5.96
CA LEU A 170 -17.81 22.96 6.84
C LEU A 170 -18.67 23.99 6.10
N SER A 171 -18.30 24.36 4.87
CA SER A 171 -19.02 25.38 4.10
C SER A 171 -20.45 24.91 3.72
N PRO A 172 -21.51 25.67 4.07
CA PRO A 172 -22.89 25.29 3.76
C PRO A 172 -23.27 25.46 2.28
N LEU A 173 -22.44 26.13 1.48
CA LEU A 173 -22.73 26.49 0.09
C LEU A 173 -22.12 25.53 -0.95
N SER A 174 -21.38 24.51 -0.52
CA SER A 174 -20.57 23.64 -1.39
C SER A 174 -20.90 22.16 -1.22
N LEU A 175 -22.19 21.79 -1.32
CA LEU A 175 -22.63 20.39 -1.20
C LEU A 175 -21.91 19.40 -2.13
N PRO A 176 -21.82 19.62 -3.46
CA PRO A 176 -21.12 18.67 -4.35
C PRO A 176 -19.63 18.55 -4.01
N THR A 177 -19.00 19.66 -3.62
CA THR A 177 -17.60 19.69 -3.18
C THR A 177 -17.41 18.94 -1.86
N ARG A 178 -18.37 19.05 -0.93
CA ARG A 178 -18.34 18.30 0.34
C ARG A 178 -18.43 16.80 0.09
N GLU A 179 -19.32 16.37 -0.80
CA GLU A 179 -19.48 14.95 -1.15
C GLU A 179 -18.19 14.38 -1.74
N SER A 180 -17.53 15.10 -2.67
CA SER A 180 -16.24 14.65 -3.22
C SER A 180 -15.15 14.54 -2.16
N VAL A 181 -15.08 15.49 -1.21
CA VAL A 181 -14.13 15.43 -0.09
C VAL A 181 -14.40 14.20 0.78
N LEU A 182 -15.66 13.93 1.11
CA LEU A 182 -16.06 12.77 1.89
C LEU A 182 -15.79 11.45 1.15
N ASP A 183 -15.95 11.41 -0.16
CA ASP A 183 -15.65 10.24 -0.99
C ASP A 183 -14.15 9.90 -0.99
N VAL A 184 -13.29 10.92 -1.10
CA VAL A 184 -11.83 10.76 -0.99
C VAL A 184 -11.48 10.28 0.42
N ALA A 185 -12.03 10.90 1.46
CA ALA A 185 -11.80 10.49 2.85
C ALA A 185 -12.20 9.04 3.10
N ALA A 186 -13.36 8.61 2.58
CA ALA A 186 -13.86 7.25 2.76
C ALA A 186 -12.97 6.24 2.04
N SER A 187 -12.50 6.56 0.83
CA SER A 187 -11.58 5.72 0.05
C SER A 187 -10.24 5.54 0.76
N ARG A 188 -9.66 6.63 1.27
CA ARG A 188 -8.41 6.57 2.04
C ARG A 188 -8.58 5.85 3.37
N LEU A 189 -9.74 5.98 4.03
CA LEU A 189 -10.03 5.22 5.23
C LEU A 189 -10.14 3.71 4.94
N VAL A 190 -10.72 3.31 3.81
CA VAL A 190 -10.72 1.91 3.36
C VAL A 190 -9.29 1.39 3.16
N ALA A 191 -8.41 2.19 2.55
CA ALA A 191 -6.98 1.86 2.41
C ALA A 191 -6.28 1.62 3.77
N VAL A 192 -6.60 2.40 4.81
CA VAL A 192 -6.06 2.17 6.17
C VAL A 192 -6.47 0.79 6.69
N PHE A 193 -7.76 0.42 6.56
CA PHE A 193 -8.23 -0.89 7.01
C PHE A 193 -7.68 -2.03 6.18
N HIS A 194 -7.52 -1.83 4.86
CA HIS A 194 -6.87 -2.77 3.96
C HIS A 194 -5.45 -3.09 4.41
N ALA A 195 -4.64 -2.06 4.67
CA ALA A 195 -3.27 -2.22 5.13
C ALA A 195 -3.17 -2.93 6.50
N MET A 196 -4.11 -2.67 7.42
CA MET A 196 -4.14 -3.37 8.72
C MET A 196 -4.51 -4.85 8.59
N ASN A 197 -5.37 -5.20 7.62
CA ASN A 197 -5.87 -6.56 7.40
C ASN A 197 -6.36 -7.27 8.68
N ASN A 198 -7.02 -6.52 9.58
CA ASN A 198 -7.54 -7.01 10.87
C ASN A 198 -9.04 -7.35 10.82
N GLY A 199 -9.59 -7.54 9.61
CA GLY A 199 -11.01 -7.81 9.40
C GLY A 199 -11.89 -6.56 9.37
N VAL A 200 -13.20 -6.78 9.39
CA VAL A 200 -14.21 -5.71 9.21
C VAL A 200 -14.53 -5.05 10.57
N PRO A 201 -14.32 -3.73 10.73
CA PRO A 201 -14.64 -3.00 11.95
C PRO A 201 -16.16 -2.82 12.16
N VAL A 202 -16.54 -2.60 13.41
CA VAL A 202 -17.87 -2.08 13.75
C VAL A 202 -17.89 -0.56 13.51
N ILE A 203 -18.74 -0.10 12.59
CA ILE A 203 -18.83 1.32 12.22
C ILE A 203 -19.78 2.05 13.17
N ARG A 204 -19.30 3.12 13.81
CA ARG A 204 -20.08 4.02 14.67
C ARG A 204 -19.83 5.47 14.26
N TYR A 205 -20.84 6.32 14.40
CA TYR A 205 -20.76 7.74 14.04
C TYR A 205 -21.60 8.59 14.99
N GLN A 206 -21.36 9.91 14.98
CA GLN A 206 -22.10 10.86 15.81
C GLN A 206 -23.51 11.12 15.23
N SER A 207 -24.55 10.66 15.93
CA SER A 207 -25.94 10.68 15.44
C SER A 207 -26.53 12.06 15.19
N ARG A 208 -26.00 13.11 15.84
CA ARG A 208 -26.44 14.49 15.67
C ARG A 208 -25.97 15.16 14.37
N SER A 209 -25.07 14.51 13.62
CA SER A 209 -24.49 15.06 12.39
C SER A 209 -24.94 14.25 11.17
N SER A 210 -25.73 14.86 10.29
CA SER A 210 -26.13 14.25 9.01
C SER A 210 -24.92 13.97 8.11
N ILE A 211 -23.87 14.79 8.20
CA ILE A 211 -22.60 14.60 7.50
C ILE A 211 -21.93 13.30 7.98
N CYS A 212 -21.86 13.07 9.29
CA CYS A 212 -21.27 11.85 9.84
C CYS A 212 -22.08 10.60 9.45
N HIS A 213 -23.42 10.69 9.41
CA HIS A 213 -24.28 9.60 8.95
C HIS A 213 -24.01 9.26 7.47
N GLY A 214 -23.99 10.28 6.60
CA GLY A 214 -23.70 10.09 5.17
C GLY A 214 -22.31 9.49 4.92
N PHE A 215 -21.29 10.01 5.62
CA PHE A 215 -19.92 9.49 5.53
C PHE A 215 -19.83 8.03 6.00
N ALA A 216 -20.45 7.69 7.13
CA ALA A 216 -20.45 6.31 7.64
C ALA A 216 -21.11 5.32 6.67
N ARG A 217 -22.21 5.72 6.01
CA ARG A 217 -22.86 4.91 4.99
C ARG A 217 -21.97 4.72 3.76
N ASN A 218 -21.36 5.80 3.26
CA ASN A 218 -20.43 5.75 2.14
C ASN A 218 -19.21 4.84 2.42
N PHE A 219 -18.62 5.00 3.60
CA PHE A 219 -17.52 4.15 4.05
C PHE A 219 -17.94 2.68 4.15
N PHE A 220 -19.12 2.39 4.69
CA PHE A 220 -19.65 1.03 4.76
C PHE A 220 -19.81 0.40 3.37
N GLU A 221 -20.38 1.13 2.41
CA GLU A 221 -20.55 0.65 1.03
C GLU A 221 -19.21 0.35 0.35
N ARG A 222 -18.22 1.23 0.50
CA ARG A 222 -16.87 1.02 -0.06
C ARG A 222 -16.14 -0.15 0.61
N LEU A 223 -16.27 -0.28 1.93
CA LEU A 223 -15.67 -1.39 2.67
C LEU A 223 -16.34 -2.73 2.32
N ALA A 224 -17.65 -2.73 2.10
CA ALA A 224 -18.38 -3.91 1.63
C ALA A 224 -17.92 -4.32 0.23
N LYS A 225 -17.66 -3.35 -0.66
CA LYS A 225 -17.05 -3.61 -1.98
C LYS A 225 -15.66 -4.24 -1.84
N LEU A 226 -14.78 -3.68 -1.00
CA LEU A 226 -13.47 -4.30 -0.73
C LEU A 226 -13.61 -5.75 -0.26
N CYS A 227 -14.56 -6.03 0.63
CA CYS A 227 -14.80 -7.37 1.13
C CYS A 227 -15.38 -8.35 0.07
N TYR A 228 -15.97 -7.83 -0.99
CA TYR A 228 -16.42 -8.62 -2.14
C TYR A 228 -15.26 -8.91 -3.08
N ASP A 229 -14.46 -7.90 -3.38
CA ASP A 229 -13.29 -7.99 -4.26
C ASP A 229 -12.17 -8.85 -3.64
N GLU A 230 -11.99 -8.77 -2.31
CA GLU A 230 -11.00 -9.53 -1.54
C GLU A 230 -11.66 -10.35 -0.40
N PRO A 231 -12.18 -11.57 -0.68
CA PRO A 231 -12.89 -12.37 0.31
C PRO A 231 -12.07 -12.70 1.57
N ASP A 232 -10.75 -12.86 1.41
CA ASP A 232 -9.83 -13.18 2.51
C ASP A 232 -9.71 -12.04 3.53
N PHE A 233 -10.01 -10.79 3.13
CA PHE A 233 -9.96 -9.63 4.02
C PHE A 233 -10.88 -9.81 5.23
N LYS A 234 -12.05 -10.44 5.03
CA LYS A 234 -13.03 -10.70 6.12
C LYS A 234 -12.46 -11.57 7.23
N ARG A 235 -11.47 -12.42 6.92
CA ARG A 235 -10.93 -13.43 7.84
C ARG A 235 -9.82 -12.88 8.74
N GLY A 236 -9.29 -11.69 8.43
CA GLY A 236 -8.16 -11.08 9.14
C GLY A 236 -6.84 -11.85 8.98
N ALA A 237 -5.73 -11.25 9.41
CA ALA A 237 -4.40 -11.84 9.32
C ALA A 237 -4.22 -13.13 10.16
N ASP A 238 -4.96 -13.29 11.26
CA ASP A 238 -4.80 -14.40 12.22
C ASP A 238 -5.25 -15.77 11.70
N SER A 239 -5.93 -15.82 10.56
CA SER A 239 -6.49 -17.06 10.01
C SER A 239 -5.66 -17.67 8.87
N ARG A 240 -4.53 -17.06 8.49
CA ARG A 240 -3.59 -17.58 7.46
C ARG A 240 -2.45 -18.43 8.03
N GLY A 241 -2.62 -18.97 9.23
CA GLY A 241 -1.61 -19.79 9.91
C GLY A 241 -2.12 -21.16 10.35
N ASN A 242 -2.64 -22.00 9.44
CA ASN A 242 -2.50 -23.47 9.58
C ASN A 242 -2.86 -24.23 8.29
N PRO A 243 -1.91 -24.51 7.38
CA PRO A 243 -2.06 -25.58 6.40
C PRO A 243 -1.61 -26.89 7.05
N GLY A 244 -2.46 -27.52 7.86
CA GLY A 244 -2.09 -28.78 8.51
C GLY A 244 -2.87 -29.15 9.76
N ALA A 245 -4.20 -29.21 9.68
CA ALA A 245 -5.00 -29.93 10.66
C ALA A 245 -6.22 -30.53 9.98
N ASP A 246 -5.98 -31.33 8.94
CA ASP A 246 -6.96 -32.28 8.43
C ASP A 246 -6.28 -33.66 8.38
N ASN A 247 -6.30 -34.34 9.53
CA ASN A 247 -6.34 -35.80 9.67
C ASN A 247 -6.20 -36.16 11.16
N ARG A 248 -7.34 -36.43 11.80
CA ARG A 248 -7.63 -37.64 12.61
C ARG A 248 -9.01 -37.55 13.24
#